data_AF-K2CA57-F1
#
_entry.id   AF-K2CA57-F1
#
_cell.length_a   1.000
_cell.length_b   1.000
_cell.length_c   1.000
_cell.angle_alpha   90.00
_cell.angle_beta   90.00
_cell.angle_gamma   90.00
#
_symmetry.space_group_name_H-M   'P 1'
#
loop_
_entity.id
_entity.type
_entity.pdbx_description
1 polymer ?
#
loop_
_entity_poly.entity_id
_entity_poly.type
_entity_poly.pdbx_seq_one_letter_code
_entity_poly.pdbx_strand_id
1 'polypeptide(L)'
;FAEQLKGRREKMGAVMFPRQPELSIKVRDGEIIIEQRNREDLTQGMIAEFMIWANHAAAEYCRKNTIPCLYRVQEGDDNKPEFGDTFDPVQFFTTIRTFRKTTVSQEAGRHYSLGLSAYTQATSPLRRYSDLLIHRQIKAVINGQPPVYDQNELAQAVLISDSSVSRADEIMRDRERYFLHKHIKERQKAGEVVFDGIVVDTGSANEVVFYVDFFCSFKHCRRPSFDVTVGQKVRVKVNQIDLFDGIIRFDLRQQ
;
A
#
# COMPACT_ATOMS: atom_id res chain seq x y z
N PHE A 1 -1.07 -25.56 -0.93
CA PHE A 1 -1.23 -25.10 0.48
C PHE A 1 -1.58 -23.62 0.57
N ALA A 2 -0.80 -22.70 -0.03
CA ALA A 2 -1.12 -21.26 0.01
C ALA A 2 -2.52 -20.91 -0.53
N GLU A 3 -2.98 -21.56 -1.60
CA GLU A 3 -4.35 -21.39 -2.12
C GLU A 3 -5.43 -21.81 -1.12
N GLN A 4 -5.19 -22.87 -0.35
CA GLN A 4 -6.11 -23.30 0.71
C GLN A 4 -6.16 -22.26 1.84
N LEU A 5 -5.01 -21.68 2.21
CA LEU A 5 -4.90 -20.60 3.19
C LEU A 5 -5.63 -19.32 2.72
N LYS A 6 -5.47 -18.97 1.44
CA LYS A 6 -6.19 -17.88 0.79
C LYS A 6 -7.71 -18.13 0.81
N GLY A 7 -8.15 -19.32 0.39
CA GLY A 7 -9.56 -19.71 0.40
C GLY A 7 -10.18 -19.72 1.80
N ARG A 8 -9.40 -20.01 2.85
CA ARG A 8 -9.86 -19.86 4.25
C ARG A 8 -10.12 -18.39 4.60
N ARG A 9 -9.16 -17.50 4.28
CA ARG A 9 -9.33 -16.05 4.46
C ARG A 9 -10.56 -15.53 3.70
N GLU A 10 -10.75 -15.95 2.46
CA GLU A 10 -11.92 -15.56 1.65
C GLU A 10 -13.25 -15.95 2.32
N LYS A 11 -13.34 -17.18 2.85
CA LYS A 11 -14.49 -17.67 3.64
C LYS A 11 -14.68 -16.91 4.95
N MET A 12 -13.60 -16.38 5.53
CA MET A 12 -13.63 -15.51 6.71
C MET A 12 -13.91 -14.03 6.36
N GLY A 13 -14.28 -13.73 5.11
CA GLY A 13 -14.65 -12.39 4.67
C GLY A 13 -13.49 -11.51 4.24
N ALA A 14 -12.30 -12.07 4.01
CA ALA A 14 -11.17 -11.31 3.49
C ALA A 14 -11.45 -10.76 2.08
N VAL A 15 -10.97 -9.56 1.82
CA VAL A 15 -11.10 -8.87 0.54
C VAL A 15 -9.88 -9.20 -0.31
N MET A 16 -10.12 -9.74 -1.50
CA MET A 16 -9.06 -10.12 -2.45
C MET A 16 -8.84 -9.00 -3.44
N PHE A 17 -7.95 -8.06 -3.12
CA PHE A 17 -7.61 -6.98 -4.01
C PHE A 17 -6.83 -7.49 -5.23
N PRO A 18 -7.22 -7.08 -6.46
CA PRO A 18 -6.36 -7.28 -7.62
C PRO A 18 -5.07 -6.50 -7.39
N ARG A 19 -3.95 -7.05 -7.86
CA ARG A 19 -2.66 -6.40 -7.65
C ARG A 19 -2.50 -5.25 -8.62
N GLN A 20 -2.49 -4.03 -8.10
CA GLN A 20 -2.10 -2.85 -8.86
C GLN A 20 -0.68 -3.03 -9.40
N PRO A 21 -0.43 -2.78 -10.70
CA PRO A 21 0.92 -2.72 -11.24
C PRO A 21 1.76 -1.68 -10.49
N GLU A 22 3.07 -1.89 -10.44
CA GLU A 22 3.97 -0.95 -9.77
C GLU A 22 5.07 -0.49 -10.70
N LEU A 23 5.52 0.75 -10.47
CA LEU A 23 6.67 1.30 -11.17
C LEU A 23 7.95 1.02 -10.38
N SER A 24 8.90 0.31 -10.98
CA SER A 24 10.24 0.16 -10.45
C SER A 24 11.18 1.16 -11.09
N ILE A 25 11.91 1.90 -10.25
CA ILE A 25 12.88 2.91 -10.67
C ILE A 25 14.25 2.49 -10.15
N LYS A 26 15.19 2.26 -11.07
CA LYS A 26 16.58 1.94 -10.74
C LYS A 26 17.49 2.97 -11.39
N VAL A 27 18.62 3.23 -10.72
CA VAL A 27 19.68 4.07 -11.27
C VAL A 27 20.95 3.23 -11.30
N ARG A 28 21.52 3.02 -12.49
CA ARG A 28 22.77 2.27 -12.69
C ARG A 28 23.68 3.08 -13.59
N ASP A 29 24.90 3.35 -13.12
CA ASP A 29 25.92 4.08 -13.88
C ASP A 29 25.42 5.42 -14.46
N GLY A 30 24.53 6.09 -13.73
CA GLY A 30 23.91 7.36 -14.13
C GLY A 30 22.68 7.24 -15.03
N GLU A 31 22.37 6.05 -15.54
CA GLU A 31 21.17 5.75 -16.34
C GLU A 31 19.97 5.45 -15.45
N ILE A 32 18.81 6.01 -15.80
CA ILE A 32 17.53 5.80 -15.11
C ILE A 32 16.73 4.73 -15.85
N ILE A 33 16.54 3.60 -15.19
CA ILE A 33 15.79 2.45 -15.71
C ILE A 33 14.42 2.44 -15.04
N ILE A 34 13.37 2.51 -15.85
CA ILE A 34 11.97 2.48 -15.40
C ILE A 34 11.29 1.24 -15.98
N GLU A 35 10.77 0.39 -15.10
CA GLU A 35 10.07 -0.85 -15.47
C GLU A 35 8.72 -0.90 -14.77
N GLN A 36 7.66 -1.19 -15.52
CA GLN A 36 6.39 -1.58 -14.93
C GLN A 36 6.46 -3.04 -14.53
N ARG A 37 6.05 -3.34 -13.30
CA ARG A 37 6.00 -4.69 -12.77
C ARG A 37 4.57 -5.07 -12.48
N ASN A 38 4.08 -6.06 -13.20
CA ASN A 38 2.89 -6.78 -12.82
C ASN A 38 3.26 -7.73 -11.68
N ARG A 39 2.63 -7.58 -10.53
CA ARG A 39 2.92 -8.37 -9.32
C ARG A 39 2.18 -9.71 -9.28
N GLU A 40 1.69 -10.20 -10.41
CA GLU A 40 1.04 -11.52 -10.54
C GLU A 40 2.06 -12.66 -10.59
N ASP A 41 2.99 -12.67 -9.63
CA ASP A 41 3.90 -13.79 -9.42
C ASP A 41 3.31 -14.72 -8.36
N LEU A 42 3.08 -15.99 -8.76
CA LEU A 42 2.63 -17.07 -7.87
C LEU A 42 3.48 -17.15 -6.61
N THR A 43 4.80 -16.97 -6.73
CA THR A 43 5.75 -17.06 -5.61
C THR A 43 5.49 -15.96 -4.58
N GLN A 44 5.31 -14.73 -5.03
CA GLN A 44 4.98 -13.61 -4.15
C GLN A 44 3.60 -13.76 -3.51
N GLY A 45 2.63 -14.31 -4.24
CA GLY A 45 1.31 -14.65 -3.70
C GLY A 45 1.41 -15.66 -2.58
N MET A 46 2.17 -16.73 -2.79
CA MET A 46 2.42 -17.76 -1.79
C MET A 46 3.09 -17.19 -0.54
N ILE A 47 4.21 -16.47 -0.70
CA ILE A 47 4.93 -15.87 0.43
C ILE A 47 4.02 -14.93 1.22
N ALA A 48 3.25 -14.08 0.54
CA ALA A 48 2.34 -13.15 1.20
C ALA A 48 1.31 -13.88 2.08
N GLU A 49 0.69 -14.95 1.56
CA GLU A 49 -0.28 -15.74 2.34
C GLU A 49 0.36 -16.42 3.56
N PHE A 50 1.56 -16.99 3.42
CA PHE A 50 2.27 -17.55 4.57
C PHE A 50 2.60 -16.49 5.62
N MET A 51 3.06 -15.31 5.21
CA MET A 51 3.37 -14.22 6.14
C MET A 51 2.12 -13.71 6.85
N ILE A 52 0.99 -13.59 6.15
CA ILE A 52 -0.29 -13.19 6.74
C ILE A 52 -0.71 -14.19 7.83
N TRP A 53 -0.62 -15.49 7.54
CA TRP A 53 -1.00 -16.53 8.52
C TRP A 53 -0.01 -16.64 9.68
N ALA A 54 1.29 -16.45 9.46
CA ALA A 54 2.28 -16.41 10.54
C ALA A 54 2.04 -15.22 11.48
N ASN A 55 1.75 -14.05 10.92
CA ASN A 55 1.36 -12.84 11.65
C ASN A 55 0.05 -13.04 12.45
N HIS A 56 -0.94 -13.70 11.85
CA HIS A 56 -2.18 -14.07 12.54
C HIS A 56 -1.93 -15.04 13.70
N ALA A 57 -1.12 -16.08 13.48
CA ALA A 57 -0.79 -17.06 14.51
C ALA A 57 -0.04 -16.42 15.69
N ALA A 58 0.89 -15.50 15.42
CA ALA A 58 1.57 -14.73 16.45
C ALA A 58 0.58 -13.88 17.26
N ALA A 59 -0.35 -13.19 16.60
CA ALA A 59 -1.38 -12.40 17.27
C ALA A 59 -2.30 -13.26 18.14
N GLU A 60 -2.76 -14.39 17.62
CA GLU A 60 -3.59 -15.34 18.36
C GLU A 60 -2.85 -15.96 19.55
N TYR A 61 -1.56 -16.25 19.40
CA TYR A 61 -0.73 -16.73 20.50
C TYR A 61 -0.62 -15.68 21.61
N CYS A 62 -0.32 -14.43 21.26
CA CYS A 62 -0.30 -13.34 22.24
C CYS A 62 -1.65 -13.17 22.93
N ARG A 63 -2.75 -13.20 22.16
CA ARG A 63 -4.12 -13.08 22.68
C ARG A 63 -4.47 -14.19 23.68
N LYS A 64 -4.17 -15.45 23.34
CA LYS A 64 -4.50 -16.62 24.18
C LYS A 64 -3.69 -16.70 25.46
N ASN A 65 -2.45 -16.22 25.44
CA ASN A 65 -1.55 -16.25 26.59
C ASN A 65 -1.47 -14.90 27.32
N THR A 66 -2.37 -13.96 27.00
CA THR A 66 -2.45 -12.63 27.63
C THR A 66 -1.11 -11.87 27.56
N ILE A 67 -0.38 -12.02 26.45
CA ILE A 67 0.89 -11.35 26.21
C ILE A 67 0.60 -9.94 25.68
N PRO A 68 1.13 -8.88 26.30
CA PRO A 68 1.09 -7.52 25.75
C PRO A 68 1.56 -7.50 24.29
N CYS A 69 0.74 -6.97 23.41
CA CYS A 69 0.95 -7.01 21.96
C CYS A 69 0.34 -5.78 21.31
N LEU A 70 0.97 -5.32 20.23
CA LEU A 70 0.44 -4.26 19.38
C LEU A 70 -0.28 -4.90 18.19
N TYR A 71 -1.60 -4.94 18.25
CA TYR A 71 -2.45 -5.47 17.20
C TYR A 71 -2.66 -4.42 16.11
N ARG A 72 -2.91 -4.91 14.89
CA ARG A 72 -3.29 -4.11 13.72
C ARG A 72 -4.76 -4.37 13.47
N VAL A 73 -5.60 -3.41 13.81
CA VAL A 73 -7.05 -3.51 13.71
C VAL A 73 -7.52 -2.67 12.53
N GLN A 74 -8.51 -3.16 11.81
CA GLN A 74 -9.11 -2.43 10.72
C GLN A 74 -10.61 -2.66 10.76
N GLU A 75 -11.35 -1.61 11.04
CA GLU A 75 -12.80 -1.59 10.94
C GLU A 75 -13.23 -1.60 9.47
N GLY A 76 -14.43 -2.09 9.23
CA GLY A 76 -15.04 -2.06 7.90
C GLY A 76 -16.43 -2.65 7.96
N ASP A 77 -17.20 -2.34 6.92
CA ASP A 77 -18.59 -2.74 6.80
C ASP A 77 -18.69 -4.17 6.26
N ASP A 78 -19.73 -4.91 6.61
CA ASP A 78 -19.89 -6.29 6.13
C ASP A 78 -20.15 -6.40 4.61
N ASN A 79 -20.34 -5.28 3.92
CA ASN A 79 -20.37 -5.22 2.46
C ASN A 79 -19.00 -5.55 1.88
N LYS A 80 -18.86 -6.76 1.35
CA LYS A 80 -17.63 -7.22 0.71
C LYS A 80 -17.60 -6.78 -0.76
N PRO A 81 -16.66 -5.91 -1.18
CA PRO A 81 -16.51 -5.60 -2.59
C PRO A 81 -15.96 -6.82 -3.34
N GLU A 82 -16.53 -7.07 -4.51
CA GLU A 82 -16.04 -8.07 -5.45
C GLU A 82 -15.24 -7.38 -6.55
N PHE A 83 -14.11 -7.99 -6.92
CA PHE A 83 -13.25 -7.51 -8.00
C PHE A 83 -13.28 -8.51 -9.15
N GLY A 84 -13.09 -8.02 -10.38
CA GLY A 84 -12.81 -8.88 -11.53
C GLY A 84 -11.43 -9.53 -11.44
N ASP A 85 -11.14 -10.41 -12.41
CA ASP A 85 -9.87 -11.13 -12.48
C ASP A 85 -8.66 -10.20 -12.73
N THR A 86 -8.89 -9.08 -13.42
CA THR A 86 -7.85 -8.11 -13.78
C THR A 86 -8.00 -6.80 -12.99
N PHE A 87 -6.88 -6.10 -12.80
CA PHE A 87 -6.89 -4.77 -12.19
C PHE A 87 -7.68 -3.76 -13.04
N ASP A 88 -8.81 -3.29 -12.51
CA ASP A 88 -9.55 -2.13 -13.02
C ASP A 88 -9.32 -0.92 -12.10
N PRO A 89 -8.68 0.17 -12.59
CA PRO A 89 -8.39 1.34 -11.77
C PRO A 89 -9.66 2.06 -11.25
N VAL A 90 -10.78 2.02 -11.97
CA VAL A 90 -12.03 2.68 -11.55
C VAL A 90 -12.64 1.94 -10.38
N GLN A 91 -12.83 0.62 -10.52
CA GLN A 91 -13.33 -0.23 -9.44
C GLN A 91 -12.39 -0.21 -8.24
N PHE A 92 -11.08 -0.26 -8.46
CA PHE A 92 -10.09 -0.22 -7.38
C PHE A 92 -10.12 1.10 -6.61
N PHE A 93 -10.13 2.24 -7.31
CA PHE A 93 -10.12 3.56 -6.68
C PHE A 93 -11.38 3.82 -5.86
N THR A 94 -12.55 3.52 -6.42
CA THR A 94 -13.84 3.70 -5.73
C THR A 94 -13.92 2.81 -4.51
N THR A 95 -13.48 1.55 -4.63
CA THR A 95 -13.49 0.58 -3.53
C THR A 95 -12.53 0.97 -2.42
N ILE A 96 -11.26 1.27 -2.70
CA ILE A 96 -10.27 1.52 -1.63
C ILE A 96 -10.63 2.74 -0.75
N ARG A 97 -11.42 3.69 -1.28
CA ARG A 97 -11.91 4.85 -0.54
C ARG A 97 -12.98 4.53 0.49
N THR A 98 -13.66 3.39 0.39
CA THR A 98 -14.63 2.95 1.40
C THR A 98 -13.95 2.30 2.61
N PHE A 99 -12.67 1.93 2.50
CA PHE A 99 -11.94 1.24 3.55
C PHE A 99 -11.47 2.22 4.62
N ARG A 100 -11.64 1.83 5.88
CA ARG A 100 -10.98 2.52 7.00
C ARG A 100 -9.49 2.18 7.00
N LYS A 101 -8.67 3.13 7.46
CA LYS A 101 -7.24 2.89 7.68
C LYS A 101 -7.04 1.90 8.82
N THR A 102 -6.04 1.04 8.70
CA THR A 102 -5.60 0.18 9.81
C THR A 102 -5.00 1.03 10.93
N THR A 103 -5.38 0.75 12.17
CA THR A 103 -4.85 1.40 13.38
C THR A 103 -4.04 0.41 14.21
N VAL A 104 -3.16 0.95 15.05
CA VAL A 104 -2.52 0.15 16.12
C VAL A 104 -3.45 0.13 17.30
N SER A 105 -3.68 -1.06 17.86
CA SER A 105 -4.50 -1.28 19.04
C SER A 105 -3.74 -2.12 20.06
N GLN A 106 -3.96 -1.84 21.34
CA GLN A 106 -3.49 -2.68 22.44
C GLN A 106 -4.39 -3.91 22.66
N GLU A 107 -5.61 -3.85 22.17
CA GLU A 107 -6.58 -4.95 22.19
C GLU A 107 -6.65 -5.64 20.83
N ALA A 108 -6.79 -6.97 20.85
CA ALA A 108 -7.01 -7.75 19.65
C ALA A 108 -8.35 -7.39 19.02
N GLY A 109 -8.37 -7.19 17.71
CA GLY A 109 -9.58 -6.86 16.96
C GLY A 109 -9.51 -7.33 15.51
N ARG A 110 -10.67 -7.30 14.86
CA ARG A 110 -10.84 -7.69 13.46
C ARG A 110 -9.92 -6.86 12.56
N HIS A 111 -9.26 -7.52 11.63
CA HIS A 111 -8.63 -6.85 10.49
C HIS A 111 -9.49 -7.07 9.25
N TYR A 112 -10.40 -6.14 8.99
CA TYR A 112 -11.46 -6.24 7.98
C TYR A 112 -10.97 -6.76 6.61
N SER A 113 -10.05 -6.06 5.95
CA SER A 113 -9.57 -6.46 4.62
C SER A 113 -8.88 -7.82 4.59
N LEU A 114 -8.31 -8.25 5.72
CA LEU A 114 -7.64 -9.54 5.83
C LEU A 114 -8.58 -10.67 6.26
N GLY A 115 -9.80 -10.38 6.69
CA GLY A 115 -10.75 -11.39 7.18
C GLY A 115 -10.20 -12.17 8.38
N LEU A 116 -9.47 -11.52 9.29
CA LEU A 116 -8.85 -12.16 10.46
C LEU A 116 -9.37 -11.55 11.76
N SER A 117 -9.50 -12.37 12.81
CA SER A 117 -9.97 -11.95 14.15
C SER A 117 -8.91 -11.18 14.96
N ALA A 118 -7.64 -11.41 14.65
CA ALA A 118 -6.50 -10.75 15.27
C ALA A 118 -5.34 -10.73 14.28
N TYR A 119 -4.56 -9.66 14.27
CA TYR A 119 -3.39 -9.54 13.40
C TYR A 119 -2.32 -8.68 14.07
N THR A 120 -1.06 -9.09 13.97
CA THR A 120 0.11 -8.30 14.39
C THR A 120 1.24 -8.54 13.40
N GLN A 121 2.24 -7.68 13.38
CA GLN A 121 3.39 -7.84 12.50
C GLN A 121 4.52 -8.54 13.26
N ALA A 122 4.92 -9.73 12.79
CA ALA A 122 5.96 -10.55 13.42
C ALA A 122 6.89 -11.25 12.40
N THR A 123 6.83 -10.89 11.13
CA THR A 123 7.48 -11.59 10.02
C THR A 123 8.65 -10.82 9.41
N SER A 124 9.04 -9.67 9.96
CA SER A 124 10.13 -8.85 9.45
C SER A 124 10.98 -8.17 10.55
N PRO A 125 11.44 -8.89 11.59
CA PRO A 125 12.19 -8.31 12.72
C PRO A 125 13.53 -7.66 12.33
N LEU A 126 14.12 -8.03 11.19
CA LEU A 126 15.37 -7.43 10.68
C LEU A 126 15.19 -5.99 10.19
N ARG A 127 13.96 -5.58 9.84
CA ARG A 127 13.67 -4.26 9.24
C ARG A 127 12.51 -3.51 9.91
N ARG A 128 11.82 -4.14 10.87
CA ARG A 128 10.75 -3.53 11.67
C ARG A 128 11.01 -3.80 13.14
N TYR A 129 11.22 -2.72 13.90
CA TYR A 129 11.49 -2.82 15.33
C TYR A 129 10.30 -3.39 16.10
N SER A 130 9.07 -3.06 15.69
CA SER A 130 7.84 -3.64 16.25
C SER A 130 7.83 -5.17 16.23
N ASP A 131 8.24 -5.78 15.10
CA ASP A 131 8.29 -7.23 14.96
C ASP A 131 9.32 -7.85 15.91
N LEU A 132 10.47 -7.18 16.12
CA LEU A 132 11.49 -7.62 17.07
C LEU A 132 10.97 -7.60 18.51
N LEU A 133 10.19 -6.58 18.89
CA LEU A 133 9.58 -6.51 20.22
C LEU A 133 8.59 -7.66 20.42
N ILE A 134 7.74 -7.94 19.43
CA ILE A 134 6.83 -9.10 19.47
C ILE A 134 7.59 -10.42 19.59
N HIS A 135 8.72 -10.57 18.88
CA HIS A 135 9.59 -11.75 19.03
C HIS A 135 10.12 -11.91 20.45
N ARG A 136 10.58 -10.83 21.08
CA ARG A 136 11.08 -10.85 22.46
C ARG A 136 9.98 -11.27 23.44
N GLN A 137 8.78 -10.72 23.27
CA GLN A 137 7.61 -11.05 24.09
C GLN A 137 7.24 -12.54 24.00
N ILE A 138 7.05 -13.04 22.78
CA ILE A 138 6.68 -14.44 22.53
C ILE A 138 7.76 -15.38 23.06
N LYS A 139 9.05 -15.06 22.81
CA LYS A 139 10.17 -15.89 23.27
C LYS A 139 10.28 -15.96 24.80
N ALA A 140 10.04 -14.86 25.51
CA ALA A 140 10.05 -14.85 26.96
C ALA A 140 8.99 -15.81 27.54
N VAL A 141 7.76 -15.71 27.06
CA VAL A 141 6.64 -16.53 27.53
C VAL A 141 6.83 -18.02 27.18
N ILE A 142 7.34 -18.35 25.98
CA ILE A 142 7.69 -19.73 25.62
C ILE A 142 8.72 -20.33 26.59
N ASN A 143 9.63 -19.51 27.14
CA ASN A 143 10.64 -19.94 28.11
C ASN A 143 10.15 -19.88 29.57
N GLY A 144 8.85 -19.70 29.80
CA GLY A 144 8.27 -19.62 31.15
C GLY A 144 8.61 -18.33 31.89
N GLN A 145 9.09 -17.29 31.18
CA GLN A 145 9.37 -15.97 31.74
C GLN A 145 8.16 -15.05 31.55
N PRO A 146 7.98 -14.02 32.41
CA PRO A 146 6.96 -13.01 32.16
C PRO A 146 7.25 -12.24 30.85
N PRO A 147 6.22 -11.62 30.25
CA PRO A 147 6.40 -10.67 29.16
C PRO A 147 7.48 -9.62 29.49
N VAL A 148 8.32 -9.30 28.50
CA VAL A 148 9.46 -8.39 28.64
C VAL A 148 9.01 -6.94 28.78
N TYR A 149 7.91 -6.59 28.15
CA TYR A 149 7.37 -5.23 28.12
C TYR A 149 5.89 -5.24 28.49
N ASP A 150 5.42 -4.16 29.12
CA ASP A 150 3.99 -3.90 29.22
C ASP A 150 3.44 -3.23 27.94
N GLN A 151 2.14 -2.96 27.91
CA GLN A 151 1.49 -2.36 26.74
C GLN A 151 1.92 -0.90 26.47
N ASN A 152 2.25 -0.13 27.50
CA ASN A 152 2.65 1.26 27.38
C ASN A 152 4.09 1.36 26.88
N GLU A 153 4.98 0.52 27.41
CA GLU A 153 6.37 0.41 26.95
C GLU A 153 6.44 0.02 25.48
N LEU A 154 5.62 -0.95 25.03
CA LEU A 154 5.51 -1.30 23.62
C LEU A 154 5.07 -0.12 22.76
N ALA A 155 4.00 0.58 23.16
CA ALA A 155 3.45 1.70 22.41
C ALA A 155 4.46 2.85 22.30
N GLN A 156 5.16 3.19 23.38
CA GLN A 156 6.19 4.22 23.40
C GLN A 156 7.40 3.83 22.54
N ALA A 157 7.87 2.59 22.64
CA ALA A 157 9.00 2.11 21.86
C ALA A 157 8.71 2.17 20.34
N VAL A 158 7.49 1.78 19.94
CA VAL A 158 7.07 1.87 18.54
C VAL A 158 6.96 3.33 18.10
N LEU A 159 6.33 4.21 18.88
CA LEU A 159 6.20 5.64 18.56
C LEU A 159 7.56 6.30 18.28
N ILE A 160 8.55 6.03 19.13
CA ILE A 160 9.91 6.57 18.98
C ILE A 160 10.55 6.04 17.69
N SER A 161 10.46 4.72 17.46
CA SER A 161 11.08 4.10 16.28
C SER A 161 10.39 4.49 14.97
N ASP A 162 9.07 4.66 14.97
CA ASP A 162 8.26 4.97 13.80
C ASP A 162 8.61 6.34 13.23
N SER A 163 9.03 7.30 14.05
CA SER A 163 9.46 8.62 13.58
C SER A 163 10.69 8.54 12.67
N SER A 164 11.68 7.74 13.05
CA SER A 164 12.92 7.54 12.29
C SER A 164 12.68 6.71 11.03
N VAL A 165 11.85 5.66 11.14
CA VAL A 165 11.44 4.83 10.00
C VAL A 165 10.65 5.65 8.99
N SER A 166 9.68 6.45 9.44
CA SER A 166 8.87 7.30 8.57
C SER A 166 9.73 8.33 7.83
N ARG A 167 10.71 8.91 8.51
CA ARG A 167 11.66 9.83 7.86
C ARG A 167 12.52 9.15 6.80
N ALA A 168 12.99 7.94 7.07
CA ALA A 168 13.75 7.17 6.09
C ALA A 168 12.89 6.82 4.86
N ASP A 169 11.64 6.36 5.09
CA ASP A 169 10.68 6.04 4.03
C ASP A 169 10.34 7.27 3.17
N GLU A 170 10.21 8.45 3.77
CA GLU A 170 10.01 9.71 3.06
C GLU A 170 11.19 10.02 2.13
N ILE A 171 12.43 9.95 2.63
CA ILE A 171 13.64 10.17 1.82
C ILE A 171 13.73 9.17 0.67
N MET A 172 13.38 7.90 0.91
CA MET A 172 13.39 6.87 -0.14
C MET A 172 12.35 7.18 -1.23
N ARG A 173 11.15 7.58 -0.85
CA ARG A 173 10.10 7.99 -1.81
C ARG A 173 10.49 9.25 -2.57
N ASP A 174 11.11 10.22 -1.90
CA ASP A 174 11.59 11.45 -2.52
C ASP A 174 12.68 11.17 -3.56
N ARG A 175 13.60 10.26 -3.25
CA ARG A 175 14.61 9.79 -4.20
C ARG A 175 13.95 9.17 -5.44
N GLU A 176 13.03 8.22 -5.25
CA GLU A 176 12.33 7.58 -6.38
C GLU A 176 11.56 8.59 -7.22
N ARG A 177 10.84 9.52 -6.56
CA ARG A 177 10.13 10.63 -7.19
C ARG A 177 11.06 11.53 -7.99
N TYR A 178 12.20 11.92 -7.43
CA TYR A 178 13.20 12.74 -8.12
C TYR A 178 13.68 12.10 -9.42
N PHE A 179 14.08 10.82 -9.37
CA PHE A 179 14.58 10.14 -10.56
C PHE A 179 13.47 9.87 -11.58
N LEU A 180 12.23 9.60 -11.14
CA LEU A 180 11.07 9.56 -12.03
C LEU A 180 10.92 10.88 -12.78
N HIS A 181 10.88 12.00 -12.05
CA HIS A 181 10.66 13.32 -12.62
C HIS A 181 11.81 13.71 -13.56
N LYS A 182 13.06 13.40 -13.19
CA LYS A 182 14.24 13.62 -14.02
C LYS A 182 14.12 12.88 -15.35
N HIS A 183 13.75 11.60 -15.32
CA HIS A 183 13.55 10.79 -16.53
C HIS A 183 12.47 11.38 -17.46
N ILE A 184 11.34 11.80 -16.89
CA ILE A 184 10.25 12.41 -17.67
C ILE A 184 10.69 13.76 -18.25
N LYS A 185 11.44 14.56 -17.49
CA LYS A 185 11.99 15.86 -17.92
C LYS A 185 13.01 15.69 -19.04
N GLU A 186 13.80 14.63 -19.03
CA GLU A 186 14.71 14.28 -20.13
C GLU A 186 13.93 13.90 -21.38
N ARG A 187 12.85 13.10 -21.26
CA ARG A 187 11.94 12.80 -22.39
C ARG A 187 11.29 14.06 -22.96
N GLN A 188 10.92 15.03 -22.12
CA GLN A 188 10.34 16.31 -22.57
C GLN A 188 11.30 17.13 -23.45
N LYS A 189 12.62 16.91 -23.38
CA LYS A 189 13.58 17.56 -24.29
C LYS A 189 13.46 17.07 -25.73
N ALA A 190 13.00 15.84 -25.93
CA ALA A 190 12.80 15.25 -27.26
C ALA A 190 11.42 15.58 -27.86
N GLY A 191 10.51 16.16 -27.08
CA GLY A 191 9.18 16.53 -27.53
C GLY A 191 8.13 16.47 -26.44
N GLU A 192 6.86 16.58 -26.84
CA GLU A 192 5.74 16.51 -25.91
C GLU A 192 5.61 15.10 -25.30
N VAL A 193 5.45 15.03 -23.98
CA VAL A 193 5.24 13.77 -23.26
C VAL A 193 3.77 13.62 -22.88
N VAL A 194 3.14 12.61 -23.45
CA VAL A 194 1.72 12.28 -23.25
C VAL A 194 1.59 10.79 -22.94
N PHE A 195 0.80 10.47 -21.92
CA PHE A 195 0.50 9.10 -21.50
C PHE A 195 -0.98 8.78 -21.67
N ASP A 196 -1.30 7.50 -21.65
CA ASP A 196 -2.68 7.03 -21.53
C ASP A 196 -3.12 7.01 -20.07
N GLY A 197 -4.39 7.35 -19.84
CA GLY A 197 -4.99 7.31 -18.53
C GLY A 197 -6.51 7.12 -18.56
N ILE A 198 -7.07 6.85 -17.40
CA ILE A 198 -8.50 6.58 -17.20
C ILE A 198 -9.01 7.45 -16.06
N VAL A 199 -10.08 8.21 -16.29
CA VAL A 199 -10.72 9.03 -15.25
C VAL A 199 -11.36 8.12 -14.21
N VAL A 200 -11.05 8.31 -12.93
CA VAL A 200 -11.55 7.47 -11.83
C VAL A 200 -12.46 8.21 -10.86
N ASP A 201 -12.38 9.54 -10.82
CA ASP A 201 -13.26 10.37 -9.99
C ASP A 201 -13.40 11.79 -10.54
N THR A 202 -14.63 12.27 -10.54
CA THR A 202 -15.06 13.60 -11.01
C THR A 202 -15.89 14.34 -9.96
N GLY A 203 -15.92 13.86 -8.72
CA GLY A 203 -16.77 14.38 -7.63
C GLY A 203 -16.36 15.76 -7.11
N SER A 204 -15.10 16.16 -7.30
CA SER A 204 -14.64 17.53 -7.01
C SER A 204 -15.10 18.49 -8.10
N ALA A 205 -15.55 19.69 -7.74
CA ALA A 205 -15.93 20.73 -8.72
C ALA A 205 -14.73 21.22 -9.54
N ASN A 206 -13.54 21.28 -8.92
CA ASN A 206 -12.36 21.94 -9.49
C ASN A 206 -11.28 20.97 -9.96
N GLU A 207 -11.38 19.69 -9.61
CA GLU A 207 -10.33 18.69 -9.87
C GLU A 207 -10.91 17.39 -10.43
N VAL A 208 -10.05 16.67 -11.15
CA VAL A 208 -10.36 15.36 -11.72
C VAL A 208 -9.25 14.42 -11.31
N VAL A 209 -9.61 13.22 -10.86
CA VAL A 209 -8.66 12.15 -10.54
C VAL A 209 -8.67 11.13 -11.66
N PHE A 210 -7.49 10.69 -12.06
CA PHE A 210 -7.31 9.73 -13.14
C PHE A 210 -6.14 8.80 -12.82
N TYR A 211 -6.22 7.56 -13.28
CA TYR A 211 -5.10 6.63 -13.26
C TYR A 211 -4.24 6.86 -14.50
N VAL A 212 -2.91 6.86 -14.35
CA VAL A 212 -1.98 6.95 -15.49
C VAL A 212 -1.24 5.63 -15.62
N ASP A 213 -1.42 4.97 -16.77
CA ASP A 213 -0.90 3.62 -17.00
C ASP A 213 0.61 3.59 -16.81
N PHE A 214 1.33 4.55 -17.41
CA PHE A 214 2.78 4.67 -17.31
C PHE A 214 3.28 4.70 -15.85
N PHE A 215 2.65 5.52 -15.00
CA PHE A 215 3.08 5.70 -13.61
C PHE A 215 2.52 4.63 -12.66
N CYS A 216 1.63 3.77 -13.15
CA CYS A 216 0.84 2.83 -12.37
C CYS A 216 0.26 3.45 -11.10
N SER A 217 -0.21 4.69 -11.17
CA SER A 217 -0.68 5.46 -10.01
C SER A 217 -1.76 6.46 -10.35
N PHE A 218 -2.59 6.76 -9.36
CA PHE A 218 -3.62 7.80 -9.42
C PHE A 218 -2.98 9.18 -9.32
N LYS A 219 -3.38 10.08 -10.22
CA LYS A 219 -2.99 11.49 -10.30
C LYS A 219 -4.24 12.35 -10.32
N HIS A 220 -4.05 13.65 -10.14
CA HIS A 220 -5.11 14.62 -10.26
C HIS A 220 -4.62 15.84 -11.04
N CYS A 221 -5.56 16.59 -11.60
CA CYS A 221 -5.32 17.89 -12.20
C CYS A 221 -6.55 18.79 -12.01
N ARG A 222 -6.40 20.06 -12.38
CA ARG A 222 -7.56 20.96 -12.49
C ARG A 222 -8.54 20.43 -13.53
N ARG A 223 -9.84 20.63 -13.30
CA ARG A 223 -10.88 20.18 -14.23
C ARG A 223 -10.63 20.81 -15.61
N PRO A 224 -10.61 20.00 -16.69
CA PRO A 224 -10.45 20.52 -18.04
C PRO A 224 -11.72 21.28 -18.48
N SER A 225 -11.61 22.02 -19.58
CA SER A 225 -12.73 22.78 -20.15
C SER A 225 -13.77 21.92 -20.88
N PHE A 226 -13.48 20.65 -21.10
CA PHE A 226 -14.37 19.68 -21.74
C PHE A 226 -14.98 18.74 -20.71
N ASP A 227 -16.12 18.14 -21.06
CA ASP A 227 -16.80 17.20 -20.17
C ASP A 227 -16.00 15.92 -19.96
N VAL A 228 -15.88 15.52 -18.70
CA VAL A 228 -15.20 14.30 -18.28
C VAL A 228 -16.13 13.42 -17.45
N THR A 229 -16.11 12.12 -17.74
CA THR A 229 -16.89 11.11 -17.01
C THR A 229 -15.99 10.02 -16.45
N VAL A 230 -16.41 9.40 -15.34
CA VAL A 230 -15.69 8.26 -14.75
C VAL A 230 -15.66 7.10 -15.75
N GLY A 231 -14.50 6.45 -15.88
CA GLY A 231 -14.24 5.39 -16.87
C GLY A 231 -13.79 5.90 -18.24
N GLN A 232 -13.84 7.21 -18.50
CA GLN A 232 -13.38 7.78 -19.76
C GLN A 232 -11.87 7.62 -19.91
N LYS A 233 -11.45 7.10 -21.06
CA LYS A 233 -10.04 7.10 -21.48
C LYS A 233 -9.64 8.51 -21.92
N VAL A 234 -8.49 8.95 -21.45
CA VAL A 234 -7.97 10.31 -21.67
C VAL A 234 -6.49 10.26 -21.98
N ARG A 235 -6.02 11.27 -22.71
CA ARG A 235 -4.59 11.51 -22.94
C ARG A 235 -4.08 12.48 -21.87
N VAL A 236 -3.06 12.06 -21.14
CA VAL A 236 -2.51 12.78 -19.98
C VAL A 236 -1.19 13.44 -20.40
N LYS A 237 -1.23 14.74 -20.68
CA LYS A 237 -0.03 15.52 -21.00
C LYS A 237 0.70 15.92 -19.73
N VAL A 238 2.02 15.77 -19.72
CA VAL A 238 2.88 16.36 -18.68
C VAL A 238 3.12 17.83 -19.02
N ASN A 239 2.68 18.74 -18.15
CA ASN A 239 2.77 20.18 -18.37
C ASN A 239 3.98 20.79 -17.65
N GLN A 240 4.13 20.53 -16.36
CA GLN A 240 5.19 21.12 -15.53
C GLN A 240 5.87 20.06 -14.69
N ILE A 241 7.19 20.15 -14.55
CA ILE A 241 8.00 19.28 -13.69
C ILE A 241 8.97 20.12 -12.87
N ASP A 242 8.77 20.11 -11.56
CA ASP A 242 9.75 20.54 -10.57
C ASP A 242 10.45 19.32 -9.96
N LEU A 243 11.78 19.30 -10.04
CA LEU A 243 12.58 18.19 -9.54
C LEU A 243 12.78 18.26 -8.02
N PHE A 244 12.95 19.46 -7.47
CA PHE A 244 13.34 19.65 -6.08
C PHE A 244 12.13 19.74 -5.16
N ASP A 245 11.05 20.38 -5.63
CA ASP A 245 9.76 20.34 -4.94
C ASP A 245 9.04 19.00 -5.14
N GLY A 246 9.52 18.21 -6.12
CA GLY A 246 8.95 16.92 -6.48
C GLY A 246 7.50 17.05 -6.95
N ILE A 247 7.22 18.09 -7.74
CA ILE A 247 5.90 18.38 -8.31
C ILE A 247 5.90 17.98 -9.78
N ILE A 248 4.88 17.24 -10.20
CA ILE A 248 4.55 17.01 -11.61
C ILE A 248 3.09 17.37 -11.85
N ARG A 249 2.84 18.23 -12.84
CA ARG A 249 1.49 18.69 -13.20
C ARG A 249 1.08 18.13 -14.55
N PHE A 250 -0.20 17.84 -14.66
CA PHE A 250 -0.80 17.21 -15.82
C PHE A 250 -1.96 18.04 -16.35
N ASP A 251 -2.17 17.97 -17.66
CA ASP A 251 -3.38 18.43 -18.32
C ASP A 251 -4.03 17.25 -19.06
N LEU A 252 -5.35 17.14 -19.00
CA LEU A 252 -6.10 16.13 -19.75
C LEU A 252 -6.41 16.63 -21.16
N ARG A 253 -6.42 15.71 -22.11
CA ARG A 253 -6.89 15.91 -23.49
C ARG A 253 -7.89 14.83 -23.85
N GLN A 254 -8.88 15.19 -24.68
CA GLN A 254 -9.75 14.21 -25.31
C GLN A 254 -8.91 13.29 -26.19
N GLN A 255 -9.24 12.00 -26.13
CA GLN A 255 -8.63 10.97 -26.98
C GLN A 255 -9.25 11.00 -28.38
#